data_AF-A0A9E0QVG7-F1
#
_entry.id   AF-A0A9E0QVG7-F1
#
_cell.length_a   1.000
_cell.length_b   1.000
_cell.length_c   1.000
_cell.angle_alpha   90.00
_cell.angle_beta   90.00
_cell.angle_gamma   90.00
#
_symmetry.space_group_name_H-M   'P 1'
#
loop_
_entity.id
_entity.type
_entity.pdbx_description
1 polymer ?
#
loop_
_entity_poly.entity_id
_entity_poly.type
_entity_poly.pdbx_seq_one_letter_code
_entity_poly.pdbx_strand_id
1 'polypeptide(L)' 'AGGQVLVVTHSPQVAARGAHHWRVEKRVEGEETLSTVRAMTGADRVDEIARMLSGERITPEARAAAEALMEG' A
#
# COMPACT_ATOMS: atom_id res chain seq x y z
N ALA A 1 23.60 -10.63 -11.01
CA ALA A 1 22.25 -10.79 -11.57
C ALA A 1 21.25 -10.12 -10.63
N GLY A 2 20.38 -9.25 -11.12
CA GLY A 2 19.27 -8.73 -10.32
C GLY A 2 18.20 -9.80 -10.18
N GLY A 3 17.64 -9.96 -8.97
CA GLY A 3 16.52 -10.85 -8.70
C GLY A 3 15.23 -10.08 -8.47
N GLN A 4 14.08 -10.70 -8.77
CA GLN A 4 12.78 -10.17 -8.35
C GLN A 4 12.50 -10.63 -6.92
N VAL A 5 12.14 -9.68 -6.05
CA VAL A 5 11.75 -9.96 -4.66
C VAL A 5 10.27 -9.66 -4.50
N LEU A 6 9.55 -10.62 -3.91
CA LEU A 6 8.14 -10.48 -3.53
C LEU A 6 8.07 -10.46 -2.00
N VAL A 7 7.41 -9.46 -1.42
CA VAL A 7 7.29 -9.29 0.03
C VAL A 7 5.83 -8.99 0.36
N VAL A 8 5.28 -9.69 1.36
CA VAL A 8 4.03 -9.32 2.03
C VAL A 8 4.39 -8.61 3.32
N THR A 9 3.92 -7.38 3.51
CA THR A 9 4.32 -6.55 4.64
C THR A 9 3.17 -5.68 5.13
N HIS A 10 3.17 -5.38 6.43
CA HIS A 10 2.37 -4.32 7.04
C HIS A 10 3.20 -3.06 7.35
N SER A 11 4.51 -3.10 7.12
CA SER A 11 5.39 -1.96 7.35
C SER A 11 5.27 -0.97 6.17
N PRO A 12 4.86 0.30 6.42
CA PRO A 12 4.82 1.31 5.38
C PRO A 12 6.22 1.61 4.81
N GLN A 13 7.26 1.52 5.65
CA GLN A 13 8.65 1.70 5.24
C GLN A 13 9.05 0.69 4.16
N VAL A 14 8.69 -0.58 4.34
CA VAL A 14 9.01 -1.63 3.37
C VAL A 14 8.13 -1.49 2.12
N ALA A 15 6.83 -1.25 2.28
CA ALA A 15 5.90 -1.14 1.15
C ALA A 15 6.26 0.03 0.21
N ALA A 16 6.67 1.17 0.75
CA ALA A 16 7.03 2.34 -0.04
C ALA A 16 8.27 2.13 -0.91
N ARG A 17 9.21 1.27 -0.49
CA ARG A 17 10.44 0.95 -1.24
C ARG A 17 10.19 -0.02 -2.40
N GLY A 18 9.02 -0.62 -2.48
CA GLY A 18 8.67 -1.52 -3.58
C GLY A 18 8.65 -0.78 -4.92
N ALA A 19 9.23 -1.38 -5.96
CA ALA A 19 9.06 -0.89 -7.33
C ALA A 19 7.57 -0.88 -7.73
N HIS A 20 6.81 -1.84 -7.21
CA HIS A 20 5.38 -1.97 -7.38
C HIS A 20 4.71 -2.21 -6.02
N HIS A 21 3.49 -1.72 -5.85
CA HIS A 21 2.71 -1.89 -4.64
C HIS A 21 1.35 -2.49 -5.03
N TRP A 22 1.00 -3.62 -4.41
CA TRP A 22 -0.32 -4.23 -4.52
C TRP A 22 -0.97 -4.33 -3.15
N ARG A 23 -2.26 -4.01 -3.11
CA ARG A 23 -3.09 -4.18 -1.93
C ARG A 23 -3.92 -5.45 -2.07
N VAL A 24 -3.91 -6.27 -1.03
CA VAL A 24 -4.83 -7.40 -0.88
C VAL A 24 -6.04 -6.92 -0.07
N GLU A 25 -7.23 -7.13 -0.60
CA GLU A 25 -8.48 -6.73 0.05
C GLU A 25 -9.53 -7.84 0.00
N LYS A 26 -10.53 -7.74 0.88
CA LYS A 26 -11.65 -8.69 0.92
C LYS A 26 -12.81 -8.11 0.13
N ARG A 27 -13.40 -8.91 -0.75
CA ARG A 27 -14.63 -8.61 -1.47
C ARG A 27 -15.67 -9.67 -1.13
N VAL A 28 -16.87 -9.26 -0.74
CA VAL A 28 -17.98 -10.18 -0.49
C VAL A 28 -18.79 -10.35 -1.78
N GLU A 29 -18.97 -11.59 -2.23
CA GLU A 29 -19.80 -11.95 -3.38
C GLU A 29 -20.84 -12.98 -2.91
N GLY A 30 -22.09 -12.54 -2.72
CA GLY A 30 -23.13 -13.36 -2.11
C GLY A 30 -22.82 -13.68 -0.65
N GLU A 31 -22.72 -14.97 -0.33
CA GLU A 31 -22.34 -15.47 1.01
C GLU A 31 -20.82 -15.75 1.13
N GLU A 32 -20.05 -15.57 0.06
CA GLU A 32 -18.62 -15.87 0.04
C GLU A 32 -17.77 -14.61 0.22
N THR A 33 -16.66 -14.72 0.97
CA THR A 33 -15.63 -13.68 1.06
C THR A 33 -14.43 -14.08 0.21
N LEU A 34 -14.20 -13.34 -0.87
CA LEU A 34 -13.08 -13.53 -1.79
C LEU A 34 -11.93 -12.56 -1.44
N SER A 35 -10.70 -12.99 -1.71
CA SER A 35 -9.52 -12.12 -1.66
C SER A 35 -9.22 -11.59 -3.05
N THR A 36 -9.17 -10.27 -3.19
CA THR A 36 -8.81 -9.59 -4.43
C THR A 36 -7.48 -8.86 -4.26
N VAL A 37 -6.73 -8.71 -5.36
CA VAL A 37 -5.46 -8.00 -5.38
C VAL A 37 -5.58 -6.85 -6.38
N ARG A 38 -5.28 -5.64 -5.93
CA ARG A 38 -5.31 -4.44 -6.78
C ARG A 38 -3.94 -3.76 -6.76
N ALA A 39 -3.45 -3.36 -7.94
CA ALA A 39 -2.25 -2.52 -8.04
C ALA A 39 -2.54 -1.09 -7.57
N MET A 40 -1.62 -0.53 -6.79
CA MET A 40 -1.66 0.86 -6.31
C MET A 40 -0.64 1.69 -7.11
N THR A 41 -1.09 2.76 -7.74
CA THR A 41 -0.35 3.64 -8.67
C THR A 41 -0.64 5.13 -8.45
N GLY A 42 0.40 5.96 -8.39
CA GLY A 42 0.22 7.41 -8.24
C GLY A 42 -0.45 7.77 -6.91
N ALA A 43 -1.57 8.50 -6.95
CA ALA A 43 -2.22 9.02 -5.74
C ALA A 43 -2.78 7.92 -4.82
N ASP A 44 -3.32 6.82 -5.36
CA ASP A 44 -3.86 5.75 -4.51
C ASP A 44 -2.75 4.99 -3.76
N ARG A 45 -1.53 4.93 -4.31
CA ARG A 45 -0.34 4.41 -3.62
C ARG A 45 0.07 5.31 -2.46
N VAL A 46 0.07 6.63 -2.65
CA VAL A 46 0.36 7.59 -1.58
C VAL A 46 -0.66 7.45 -0.46
N ASP A 47 -1.95 7.40 -0.81
CA ASP A 47 -3.05 7.24 0.15
C ASP A 47 -2.96 5.92 0.92
N GLU A 48 -2.58 4.83 0.27
CA GLU A 48 -2.39 3.54 0.95
C GLU A 48 -1.20 3.56 1.92
N ILE A 49 -0.06 4.15 1.54
CA ILE A 49 1.09 4.30 2.46
C ILE A 49 0.73 5.24 3.62
N ALA A 50 0.01 6.33 3.36
CA ALA A 50 -0.49 7.24 4.40
C ALA A 50 -1.44 6.51 5.36
N ARG A 51 -2.35 5.67 4.84
CA ARG A 51 -3.23 4.81 5.63
C ARG A 51 -2.44 3.82 6.49
N MET A 52 -1.37 3.24 5.97
CA MET A 52 -0.49 2.35 6.74
C MET A 52 0.26 3.09 7.86
N LEU A 53 0.54 4.38 7.70
CA LEU A 53 1.21 5.23 8.69
C LEU A 53 0.25 5.74 9.79
N SER A 54 -0.94 6.20 9.43
CA SER A 54 -1.87 6.88 10.34
C SER A 54 -3.15 6.11 10.67
N GLY A 55 -3.34 4.92 10.10
CA GLY A 55 -4.57 4.15 10.21
C GLY A 55 -5.63 4.60 9.21
N GLU A 56 -6.90 4.29 9.49
CA GLU A 56 -8.01 4.48 8.53
C GLU A 56 -8.24 5.93 8.10
N ARG A 57 -7.89 6.90 8.96
CA ARG A 57 -8.01 8.32 8.65
C ARG A 57 -6.72 8.81 8.01
N ILE A 58 -6.79 9.11 6.72
CA ILE A 58 -5.71 9.75 5.97
C ILE A 58 -5.75 11.25 6.25
N THR A 59 -4.68 11.80 6.83
CA THR A 59 -4.53 13.24 7.06
C THR A 59 -3.55 13.85 6.05
N PRO A 60 -3.55 15.20 5.88
CA PRO A 60 -2.55 15.87 5.05
C PRO A 60 -1.11 15.58 5.50
N GLU A 61 -0.86 15.51 6.80
CA GLU A 61 0.46 15.22 7.37
C GLU A 61 0.88 13.77 7.08
N ALA A 62 -0.06 12.82 7.13
CA ALA A 62 0.19 11.43 6.78
C ALA A 62 0.53 11.27 5.30
N ARG A 63 -0.13 12.02 4.40
CA ARG A 63 0.20 12.05 2.97
C ARG A 63 1.59 12.63 2.74
N ALA A 64 1.91 13.76 3.37
CA ALA A 64 3.24 14.36 3.25
C ALA A 64 4.35 13.41 3.75
N ALA A 65 4.11 12.70 4.86
CA ALA A 65 5.03 11.68 5.36
C ALA A 65 5.17 10.48 4.41
N ALA A 66 4.08 10.04 3.79
CA ALA A 66 4.08 8.97 2.80
C ALA A 66 4.88 9.34 1.54
N GLU A 67 4.67 10.55 1.01
CA GLU A 67 5.42 11.08 -0.13
C GLU A 67 6.92 11.12 0.15
N ALA A 68 7.33 11.72 1.27
CA ALA A 68 8.74 11.77 1.68
C ALA A 68 9.37 10.36 1.81
N LEU A 69 8.59 9.39 2.25
CA LEU A 69 9.06 8.02 2.46
C LEU A 69 9.16 7.23 1.15
N MET A 70 8.40 7.61 0.11
CA MET A 70 8.46 7.06 -1.25
C MET A 70 9.54 7.72 -2.12
N GLU A 71 9.92 8.97 -1.83
CA GLU A 71 11.03 9.67 -2.48
C GLU A 71 12.40 9.17 -2.01
N GLY A 72 12.50 8.86 -0.71
CA GLY A 72 13.72 8.34 -0.10
C GLY A 72 14.07 6.97 -0.63
#